data_AF-A2G047-F1
#
_entry.id   AF-A2G047-F1
#
_cell.length_a   1.000
_cell.length_b   1.000
_cell.length_c   1.000
_cell.angle_alpha   90.00
_cell.angle_beta   90.00
_cell.angle_gamma   90.00
#
_symmetry.space_group_name_H-M   'P 1'
#
loop_
_entity.id
_entity.type
_entity.pdbx_description
1 polymer ?
#
loop_
_entity_poly.entity_id
_entity_poly.type
_entity_poly.pdbx_seq_one_letter_code
_entity_poly.pdbx_strand_id
1 'polypeptide(L)'
;MAEVCSPISNGRHFMGLTDGFPIPQTKVGAIQQMLGVPLISNHPNTVPVYARTQYCEINNAFEIDTGLNENGSPKNFEKISDMIIQPQAIGLIPASEWSPRPMTLKQIRDTYFTRRNGTARQFDLKLYNALCITKAEPTAAPFIGVEWIDSNHFKVDEKVFSLFLGTKCDNNALFDKQGSFSKYGFEQVYKGANPVLSRNPTCENVDDNTVRIFTDPLHRFDRDNSFNRVEL
;
A
#
# COMPACT_ATOMS: atom_id res chain seq x y z
N MET A 1 27.96 60.43 -13.07
CA MET A 1 27.22 59.97 -14.25
C MET A 1 27.33 58.46 -14.26
N ALA A 2 26.26 57.75 -13.93
CA ALA A 2 26.24 56.30 -13.85
C ALA A 2 25.59 55.76 -15.13
N GLU A 3 26.33 54.97 -15.90
CA GLU A 3 25.80 54.26 -17.06
C GLU A 3 25.01 53.04 -16.59
N VAL A 4 23.74 53.01 -17.00
CA VAL A 4 22.81 51.90 -16.80
C VAL A 4 23.09 50.87 -17.90
N CYS A 5 23.65 49.71 -17.53
CA CYS A 5 23.75 48.58 -18.45
C CYS A 5 22.37 47.95 -18.65
N SER A 6 21.81 48.12 -19.85
CA SER A 6 20.64 47.37 -20.32
C SER A 6 21.01 45.92 -20.65
N PRO A 7 20.16 44.92 -20.36
CA PRO A 7 20.43 43.55 -20.75
C PRO A 7 20.21 43.36 -22.26
N ILE A 8 21.23 42.78 -22.90
CA ILE A 8 21.21 42.39 -24.31
C ILE A 8 20.23 41.22 -24.46
N SER A 9 19.13 41.47 -25.16
CA SER A 9 18.22 40.46 -25.67
C SER A 9 18.90 39.68 -26.79
N ASN A 10 19.57 38.57 -26.46
CA ASN A 10 19.88 37.55 -27.46
C ASN A 10 19.76 36.17 -26.81
N GLY A 11 18.77 35.43 -27.31
CA GLY A 11 18.34 34.14 -26.82
C GLY A 11 19.47 33.13 -26.74
N ARG A 12 19.82 32.76 -25.52
CA ARG A 12 20.06 31.37 -25.18
C ARG A 12 19.10 31.06 -24.05
N HIS A 13 17.98 30.42 -24.38
CA HIS A 13 17.20 29.72 -23.37
C HIS A 13 18.18 28.76 -22.70
N PHE A 14 18.51 29.05 -21.45
CA PHE A 14 19.04 28.04 -20.56
C PHE A 14 17.88 27.05 -20.41
N MET A 15 17.87 26.00 -21.22
CA MET A 15 16.93 24.89 -21.02
C MET A 15 17.12 24.47 -19.58
N GLY A 16 16.07 24.60 -18.77
CA GLY A 16 16.09 24.01 -17.45
C GLY A 16 16.44 22.52 -17.62
N LEU A 17 17.10 21.92 -16.64
CA LEU A 17 17.44 20.48 -16.66
C LEU A 17 16.20 19.55 -16.81
N THR A 18 15.01 20.13 -16.88
CA THR A 18 13.71 19.50 -17.06
C THR A 18 13.06 19.72 -18.44
N ASP A 19 13.59 20.60 -19.31
CA ASP A 19 12.90 21.06 -20.54
C ASP A 19 12.97 20.10 -21.75
N GLY A 20 13.28 18.81 -21.53
CA GLY A 20 13.35 17.84 -22.63
C GLY A 20 13.10 16.38 -22.26
N PHE A 21 12.97 16.06 -20.98
CA PHE A 21 12.72 14.69 -20.53
C PHE A 21 11.54 14.69 -19.57
N PRO A 22 10.32 14.34 -20.02
CA PRO A 22 9.18 14.22 -19.12
C PRO A 22 9.54 13.20 -18.04
N ILE A 23 9.61 13.65 -16.79
CA ILE A 23 9.80 12.76 -15.64
C ILE A 23 8.56 11.85 -15.60
N PRO A 24 8.72 10.52 -15.64
CA PRO A 24 7.57 9.62 -15.47
C PRO A 24 6.83 9.96 -14.19
N GLN A 25 5.50 10.06 -14.24
CA GLN A 25 4.66 10.40 -13.07
C GLN A 25 4.95 9.51 -11.86
N THR A 26 5.31 8.24 -12.11
CA THR A 26 5.71 7.27 -11.08
C THR A 26 6.99 7.63 -10.33
N LYS A 27 7.83 8.52 -10.87
CA LYS A 27 9.13 8.93 -10.29
C LYS A 27 9.12 10.33 -9.68
N VAL A 28 8.07 11.13 -9.93
CA VAL A 28 7.99 12.51 -9.42
C VAL A 28 8.04 12.53 -7.88
N GLY A 29 7.31 11.64 -7.22
CA GLY A 29 7.31 11.55 -5.76
C GLY A 29 8.67 11.15 -5.18
N ALA A 30 9.39 10.22 -5.83
CA ALA A 30 10.74 9.84 -5.40
C ALA A 30 11.71 11.02 -5.47
N ILE A 31 11.66 11.79 -6.57
CA ILE A 31 12.53 12.97 -6.76
C ILE A 31 12.17 14.05 -5.74
N GLN A 32 10.89 14.29 -5.47
CA GLN A 32 10.45 15.24 -4.45
C GLN A 32 10.97 14.86 -3.06
N GLN A 33 10.93 13.57 -2.69
CA GLN A 33 11.49 13.09 -1.42
C GLN A 33 13.01 13.23 -1.36
N MET A 34 13.71 12.99 -2.47
CA MET A 34 15.17 13.15 -2.53
C MET A 34 15.61 14.61 -2.45
N LEU A 35 14.87 15.53 -3.08
CA LEU A 35 15.25 16.93 -3.17
C LEU A 35 14.72 17.77 -1.99
N GLY A 36 13.70 17.31 -1.28
CA GLY A 36 13.06 18.07 -0.21
C GLY A 36 12.30 19.32 -0.69
N VAL A 37 11.98 19.40 -1.99
CA VAL A 37 11.29 20.55 -2.61
C VAL A 37 10.10 20.06 -3.44
N PRO A 38 8.89 20.66 -3.30
CA PRO A 38 7.75 20.29 -4.14
C PRO A 38 8.01 20.62 -5.61
N LEU A 39 7.84 19.64 -6.50
CA LEU A 39 7.90 19.84 -7.94
C LEU A 39 6.49 20.19 -8.47
N ILE A 40 6.31 21.42 -8.95
CA ILE A 40 5.06 21.85 -9.57
C ILE A 40 5.01 21.32 -11.00
N SER A 41 4.19 20.29 -11.24
CA SER A 41 3.89 19.78 -12.58
C SER A 41 2.77 20.61 -13.21
N ASN A 42 3.12 21.56 -14.08
CA ASN A 42 2.16 22.31 -14.89
C ASN A 42 1.63 21.43 -16.04
N HIS A 43 0.58 20.65 -15.83
CA HIS A 43 -0.19 20.05 -16.92
C HIS A 43 -1.71 20.19 -16.66
N PRO A 44 -2.52 20.58 -17.67
CA PRO A 44 -3.96 20.76 -17.48
C PRO A 44 -4.68 19.42 -17.33
N ASN A 45 -5.56 19.35 -16.33
CA ASN A 45 -6.38 18.21 -15.96
C ASN A 45 -7.32 17.78 -17.10
N THR A 46 -7.12 16.59 -17.65
CA THR A 46 -8.17 15.85 -18.38
C THR A 46 -8.96 15.03 -17.37
N VAL A 47 -10.24 15.40 -17.18
CA VAL A 47 -11.18 14.73 -16.28
C VAL A 47 -11.65 13.42 -16.94
N PRO A 48 -11.54 12.23 -16.30
CA PRO A 48 -12.28 11.06 -16.74
C PRO A 48 -13.67 11.06 -16.11
N VAL A 49 -14.66 10.84 -16.97
CA VAL A 49 -16.07 10.64 -16.67
C VAL A 49 -16.27 9.37 -15.83
N TYR A 50 -17.05 9.46 -14.76
CA TYR A 50 -17.37 8.36 -13.84
C TYR A 50 -18.02 7.17 -14.56
N ALA A 51 -17.39 6.00 -14.46
CA ALA A 51 -18.04 4.71 -14.74
C ALA A 51 -18.57 4.11 -13.42
N ARG A 52 -19.87 3.86 -13.44
CA ARG A 52 -20.70 3.25 -12.38
C ARG A 52 -20.17 1.85 -12.04
N THR A 53 -19.91 1.56 -10.77
CA THR A 53 -19.46 0.24 -10.30
C THR A 53 -20.55 -0.80 -10.59
N GLN A 54 -20.32 -1.63 -11.62
CA GLN A 54 -21.16 -2.76 -11.96
C GLN A 54 -20.64 -3.97 -11.17
N TYR A 55 -21.51 -4.57 -10.33
CA TYR A 55 -21.23 -5.84 -9.68
C TYR A 55 -21.07 -6.91 -10.78
N CYS A 56 -19.97 -7.67 -10.74
CA CYS A 56 -19.83 -8.87 -11.58
C CYS A 56 -19.67 -10.07 -10.65
N GLU A 57 -20.35 -11.15 -11.01
CA GLU A 57 -20.53 -12.39 -10.27
C GLU A 57 -19.19 -13.08 -9.97
N ILE A 58 -19.07 -13.57 -8.74
CA ILE A 58 -17.90 -14.27 -8.22
C ILE A 58 -18.05 -15.73 -8.57
N ASN A 59 -17.28 -16.20 -9.55
CA ASN A 59 -16.93 -17.61 -9.66
C ASN A 59 -15.42 -17.73 -9.40
N ASN A 60 -15.08 -18.43 -8.33
CA ASN A 60 -13.79 -19.04 -7.99
C ASN A 60 -12.59 -18.65 -8.89
N ALA A 61 -11.72 -17.77 -8.42
CA ALA A 61 -10.32 -17.75 -8.87
C ALA A 61 -9.44 -17.05 -7.82
N PHE A 62 -8.93 -17.83 -6.88
CA PHE A 62 -7.68 -17.50 -6.20
C PHE A 62 -6.55 -18.04 -7.07
N GLU A 63 -6.30 -17.37 -8.20
CA GLU A 63 -5.15 -17.65 -9.03
C GLU A 63 -4.06 -16.64 -8.71
N ILE A 64 -3.31 -16.93 -7.64
CA ILE A 64 -1.93 -16.48 -7.54
C ILE A 64 -1.14 -17.46 -8.39
N ASP A 65 -0.69 -16.98 -9.56
CA ASP A 65 0.11 -17.71 -10.54
C ASP A 65 1.35 -18.34 -9.87
N THR A 66 1.20 -19.59 -9.47
CA THR A 66 2.24 -20.45 -8.91
C THR A 66 1.87 -21.91 -9.20
N GLY A 67 2.05 -22.35 -10.45
CA GLY A 67 2.14 -23.76 -10.88
C GLY A 67 1.04 -24.72 -10.40
N LEU A 68 0.13 -25.11 -11.30
CA LEU A 68 -0.88 -26.15 -11.08
C LEU A 68 -0.27 -27.46 -10.55
N ASN A 69 -0.96 -28.15 -9.64
CA ASN A 69 -0.71 -29.56 -9.37
C ASN A 69 -1.49 -30.45 -10.37
N GLU A 70 -1.16 -31.74 -10.41
CA GLU A 70 -1.73 -32.78 -11.27
C GLU A 70 -3.26 -33.00 -11.07
N ASN A 71 -3.86 -32.33 -10.09
CA ASN A 71 -5.30 -32.38 -9.78
C ASN A 71 -6.01 -31.03 -9.96
N GLY A 72 -5.38 -30.03 -10.62
CA GLY A 72 -6.02 -28.75 -10.95
C GLY A 72 -6.35 -27.84 -9.76
N SER A 73 -5.70 -28.02 -8.60
CA SER A 73 -5.88 -27.18 -7.40
C SER A 73 -4.65 -26.30 -7.13
N PRO A 74 -4.82 -25.01 -6.72
CA PRO A 74 -3.69 -24.12 -6.43
C PRO A 74 -2.88 -24.59 -5.20
N LYS A 75 -1.57 -24.80 -5.36
CA LYS A 75 -0.65 -25.34 -4.34
C LYS A 75 -0.54 -24.51 -3.04
N ASN A 76 -1.03 -23.27 -3.02
CA ASN A 76 -0.90 -22.35 -1.88
C ASN A 76 -2.17 -22.24 -1.00
N PHE A 77 -3.31 -22.81 -1.38
CA PHE A 77 -4.56 -22.63 -0.63
C PHE A 77 -4.63 -23.49 0.65
N GLU A 78 -3.95 -24.64 0.65
CA GLU A 78 -3.87 -25.53 1.81
C GLU A 78 -3.10 -24.85 2.96
N LYS A 79 -1.98 -24.17 2.67
CA LYS A 79 -1.17 -23.48 3.69
C LYS A 79 -1.89 -22.37 4.45
N ILE A 80 -2.78 -21.60 3.80
CA ILE A 80 -3.58 -20.56 4.48
C ILE A 80 -4.56 -21.19 5.47
N SER A 81 -5.07 -22.39 5.15
CA SER A 81 -6.10 -23.06 5.96
C SER A 81 -5.52 -23.63 7.26
N ASP A 82 -4.21 -23.91 7.30
CA ASP A 82 -3.52 -24.51 8.44
C ASP A 82 -2.93 -23.49 9.43
N MET A 83 -2.77 -22.22 9.02
CA MET A 83 -2.23 -21.18 9.89
C MET A 83 -3.21 -20.82 10.99
N ILE A 84 -2.89 -21.23 12.23
CA ILE A 84 -3.68 -20.94 13.42
C ILE A 84 -3.18 -19.64 14.06
N ILE A 85 -4.08 -18.67 14.18
CA ILE A 85 -3.83 -17.37 14.80
C ILE A 85 -4.67 -17.26 16.07
N GLN A 86 -4.16 -16.58 17.09
CA GLN A 86 -4.90 -16.21 18.30
C GLN A 86 -5.20 -14.71 18.28
N PRO A 87 -6.34 -14.26 17.72
CA PRO A 87 -6.62 -12.85 17.47
C PRO A 87 -6.44 -11.92 18.68
N GLN A 88 -6.97 -12.33 19.84
CA GLN A 88 -6.88 -11.52 21.05
C GLN A 88 -5.46 -11.47 21.62
N ALA A 89 -4.69 -12.56 21.50
CA ALA A 89 -3.32 -12.63 22.02
C ALA A 89 -2.35 -11.73 21.25
N ILE A 90 -2.62 -11.49 19.96
CA ILE A 90 -1.79 -10.63 19.10
C ILE A 90 -2.34 -9.19 19.01
N GLY A 91 -3.35 -8.85 19.81
CA GLY A 91 -3.87 -7.49 19.90
C GLY A 91 -4.71 -7.03 18.70
N LEU A 92 -5.43 -7.93 18.01
CA LEU A 92 -6.34 -7.51 16.93
C LEU A 92 -7.49 -6.65 17.47
N ILE A 93 -7.87 -5.64 16.69
CA ILE A 93 -8.88 -4.65 17.06
C ILE A 93 -10.06 -4.61 16.07
N PRO A 94 -11.25 -4.17 16.50
CA PRO A 94 -11.64 -4.01 17.89
C PRO A 94 -11.79 -5.40 18.54
N ALA A 95 -11.44 -5.52 19.83
CA ALA A 95 -11.46 -6.79 20.55
C ALA A 95 -12.82 -7.51 20.51
N SER A 96 -13.92 -6.76 20.37
CA SER A 96 -15.28 -7.28 20.27
C SER A 96 -15.55 -8.13 19.02
N GLU A 97 -14.74 -7.98 17.97
CA GLU A 97 -14.88 -8.75 16.72
C GLU A 97 -14.19 -10.12 16.78
N TRP A 98 -13.42 -10.37 17.84
CA TRP A 98 -12.49 -11.48 17.90
C TRP A 98 -12.85 -12.48 19.00
N SER A 99 -12.96 -13.74 18.61
CA SER A 99 -13.09 -14.85 19.55
C SER A 99 -11.81 -14.99 20.38
N PRO A 100 -11.90 -15.36 21.67
CA PRO A 100 -10.73 -15.73 22.48
C PRO A 100 -10.09 -17.04 22.01
N ARG A 101 -10.78 -17.82 21.15
CA ARG A 101 -10.29 -19.09 20.64
C ARG A 101 -9.37 -18.87 19.43
N PRO A 102 -8.37 -19.74 19.22
CA PRO A 102 -7.59 -19.74 18.00
C PRO A 102 -8.50 -19.95 16.77
N MET A 103 -8.17 -19.27 15.67
CA MET A 103 -8.90 -19.32 14.40
C MET A 103 -7.89 -19.49 13.27
N THR A 104 -8.31 -20.11 12.17
CA THR A 104 -7.44 -20.20 10.99
C THR A 104 -7.36 -18.85 10.27
N LEU A 105 -6.27 -18.59 9.55
CA LEU A 105 -6.15 -17.37 8.73
C LEU A 105 -7.29 -17.27 7.72
N LYS A 106 -7.72 -18.40 7.15
CA LYS A 106 -8.92 -18.47 6.30
C LYS A 106 -10.18 -17.99 7.03
N GLN A 107 -10.44 -18.48 8.24
CA GLN A 107 -11.59 -18.04 9.02
C GLN A 107 -11.53 -16.54 9.31
N ILE A 108 -10.38 -16.02 9.75
CA ILE A 108 -10.18 -14.59 10.01
C ILE A 108 -10.47 -13.75 8.75
N ARG A 109 -9.95 -14.19 7.61
CA ARG A 109 -10.21 -13.55 6.32
C ARG A 109 -11.71 -13.49 6.02
N ASP A 110 -12.38 -14.63 6.07
CA ASP A 110 -13.78 -14.80 5.67
C ASP A 110 -14.75 -14.09 6.64
N THR A 111 -14.42 -14.02 7.93
CA THR A 111 -15.30 -13.41 8.94
C THR A 111 -15.09 -11.91 9.10
N TYR A 112 -13.90 -11.38 8.80
CA TYR A 112 -13.55 -9.98 9.06
C TYR A 112 -13.08 -9.21 7.82
N PHE A 113 -12.05 -9.69 7.13
CA PHE A 113 -11.39 -8.93 6.05
C PHE A 113 -12.25 -8.76 4.80
N THR A 114 -13.00 -9.79 4.43
CA THR A 114 -13.90 -9.77 3.26
C THR A 114 -15.24 -9.10 3.54
N ARG A 115 -15.56 -8.82 4.82
CA ARG A 115 -16.79 -8.12 5.17
C ARG A 115 -16.75 -6.68 4.69
N ARG A 116 -17.91 -6.15 4.31
CA ARG A 116 -18.08 -4.73 3.96
C ARG A 116 -17.56 -3.82 5.08
N ASN A 117 -16.91 -2.73 4.68
CA ASN A 117 -16.42 -1.73 5.63
C ASN A 117 -17.58 -1.13 6.46
N GLY A 118 -17.37 -1.07 7.77
CA GLY A 118 -18.25 -0.45 8.76
C GLY A 118 -17.41 0.07 9.92
N THR A 119 -18.02 0.59 10.98
CA THR A 119 -17.29 1.26 12.08
C THR A 119 -16.21 0.39 12.73
N ALA A 120 -16.44 -0.92 12.86
CA ALA A 120 -15.50 -1.88 13.44
C ALA A 120 -14.54 -2.54 12.42
N ARG A 121 -14.73 -2.26 11.12
CA ARG A 121 -14.04 -2.94 10.01
C ARG A 121 -13.62 -1.93 8.94
N GLN A 122 -13.24 -0.73 9.37
CA GLN A 122 -12.68 0.29 8.49
C GLN A 122 -11.36 -0.22 7.89
N PHE A 123 -10.92 0.42 6.80
CA PHE A 123 -9.76 -0.06 6.05
C PHE A 123 -8.48 0.03 6.88
N ASP A 124 -8.28 1.10 7.64
CA ASP A 124 -7.18 1.26 8.59
C ASP A 124 -7.17 0.15 9.66
N LEU A 125 -8.33 -0.18 10.24
CA LEU A 125 -8.42 -1.28 11.21
C LEU A 125 -8.04 -2.63 10.58
N LYS A 126 -8.49 -2.88 9.35
CA LYS A 126 -8.08 -4.07 8.58
C LYS A 126 -6.58 -4.08 8.34
N LEU A 127 -6.02 -2.97 7.87
CA LEU A 127 -4.58 -2.85 7.61
C LEU A 127 -3.77 -3.08 8.89
N TYR A 128 -4.18 -2.48 10.01
CA TYR A 128 -3.52 -2.66 11.31
C TYR A 128 -3.57 -4.12 11.75
N ASN A 129 -4.74 -4.75 11.68
CA ASN A 129 -4.87 -6.18 12.03
C ASN A 129 -4.02 -7.08 11.15
N ALA A 130 -3.94 -6.78 9.86
CA ALA A 130 -3.09 -7.52 8.93
C ALA A 130 -1.61 -7.40 9.31
N LEU A 131 -1.16 -6.21 9.68
CA LEU A 131 0.19 -5.96 10.19
C LEU A 131 0.47 -6.63 11.55
N CYS A 132 -0.51 -6.71 12.45
CA CYS A 132 -0.39 -7.50 13.69
C CYS A 132 -0.23 -8.99 13.40
N ILE A 133 -1.01 -9.52 12.45
CA ILE A 133 -0.91 -10.93 12.05
C ILE A 133 0.48 -11.21 11.49
N THR A 134 0.98 -10.41 10.55
CA THR A 134 2.29 -10.67 9.92
C THR A 134 3.47 -10.33 10.82
N LYS A 135 3.28 -9.51 11.86
CA LYS A 135 4.25 -9.36 12.96
C LYS A 135 4.36 -10.64 13.80
N ALA A 136 3.23 -11.24 14.16
CA ALA A 136 3.19 -12.42 15.02
C ALA A 136 3.53 -13.72 14.26
N GLU A 137 3.11 -13.82 13.01
CA GLU A 137 3.33 -14.96 12.12
C GLU A 137 3.89 -14.47 10.76
N PRO A 138 5.21 -14.27 10.62
CA PRO A 138 5.82 -13.74 9.41
C PRO A 138 5.57 -14.62 8.17
N THR A 139 5.34 -15.93 8.35
CA THR A 139 5.02 -16.82 7.22
C THR A 139 3.67 -16.49 6.57
N ALA A 140 2.82 -15.71 7.24
CA ALA A 140 1.55 -15.22 6.69
C ALA A 140 1.72 -14.07 5.67
N ALA A 141 2.86 -13.39 5.64
CA ALA A 141 3.07 -12.21 4.80
C ALA A 141 2.82 -12.45 3.29
N PRO A 142 3.26 -13.57 2.68
CA PRO A 142 2.98 -13.86 1.26
C PRO A 142 1.49 -14.09 0.94
N PHE A 143 0.67 -14.37 1.96
CA PHE A 143 -0.76 -14.64 1.80
C PHE A 143 -1.64 -13.41 2.12
N ILE A 144 -1.13 -12.52 2.97
CA ILE A 144 -1.82 -11.30 3.39
C ILE A 144 -1.39 -10.11 2.53
N GLY A 145 -0.12 -10.02 2.15
CA GLY A 145 0.42 -8.95 1.31
C GLY A 145 0.80 -7.68 2.06
N VAL A 146 0.89 -7.70 3.40
CA VAL A 146 1.42 -6.57 4.17
C VAL A 146 2.43 -7.02 5.20
N GLU A 147 3.50 -6.26 5.41
CA GLU A 147 4.47 -6.53 6.46
C GLU A 147 5.23 -5.27 6.89
N TRP A 148 5.61 -5.24 8.17
CA TRP A 148 6.48 -4.20 8.71
C TRP A 148 7.88 -4.31 8.13
N ILE A 149 8.46 -3.16 7.75
CA ILE A 149 9.87 -3.05 7.39
C ILE A 149 10.68 -2.64 8.62
N ASP A 150 10.17 -1.65 9.35
CA ASP A 150 10.73 -1.15 10.60
C ASP A 150 9.59 -0.72 11.55
N SER A 151 9.86 0.16 12.51
CA SER A 151 8.85 0.61 13.49
C SER A 151 7.74 1.46 12.89
N ASN A 152 8.01 2.22 11.81
CA ASN A 152 7.08 3.21 11.26
C ASN A 152 6.77 2.98 9.78
N HIS A 153 7.55 2.16 9.09
CA HIS A 153 7.35 1.83 7.69
C HIS A 153 6.88 0.40 7.52
N PHE A 154 5.93 0.22 6.62
CA PHE A 154 5.45 -1.09 6.20
C PHE A 154 5.33 -1.11 4.68
N LYS A 155 5.42 -2.30 4.09
CA LYS A 155 5.17 -2.49 2.65
C LYS A 155 3.89 -3.24 2.40
N VAL A 156 3.32 -3.00 1.23
CA VAL A 156 2.05 -3.53 0.78
C VAL A 156 2.21 -4.03 -0.64
N ASP A 157 1.95 -5.31 -0.86
CA ASP A 157 1.69 -5.88 -2.18
C ASP A 157 0.21 -5.67 -2.51
N GLU A 158 -0.06 -4.80 -3.47
CA GLU A 158 -1.43 -4.42 -3.83
C GLU A 158 -2.28 -5.60 -4.24
N LYS A 159 -1.71 -6.52 -5.03
CA LYS A 159 -2.47 -7.64 -5.61
C LYS A 159 -2.82 -8.62 -4.51
N VAL A 160 -1.84 -9.02 -3.71
CA VAL A 160 -2.06 -9.98 -2.62
C VAL A 160 -3.02 -9.38 -1.59
N PHE A 161 -2.82 -8.12 -1.18
CA PHE A 161 -3.67 -7.52 -0.17
C PHE A 161 -5.10 -7.25 -0.68
N SER A 162 -5.28 -6.86 -1.94
CA SER A 162 -6.61 -6.72 -2.55
C SER A 162 -7.36 -8.05 -2.58
N LEU A 163 -6.69 -9.15 -2.95
CA LEU A 163 -7.27 -10.51 -2.90
C LEU A 163 -7.63 -10.91 -1.48
N PHE A 164 -6.75 -10.61 -0.51
CA PHE A 164 -6.98 -10.91 0.89
C PHE A 164 -8.23 -10.19 1.42
N LEU A 165 -8.41 -8.92 1.05
CA LEU A 165 -9.59 -8.11 1.35
C LEU A 165 -10.87 -8.55 0.63
N GLY A 166 -10.77 -9.47 -0.34
CA GLY A 166 -11.90 -9.89 -1.17
C GLY A 166 -12.36 -8.83 -2.16
N THR A 167 -11.52 -7.83 -2.44
CA THR A 167 -11.76 -6.82 -3.47
C THR A 167 -11.19 -7.29 -4.80
N LYS A 168 -11.80 -6.86 -5.92
CA LYS A 168 -11.27 -7.16 -7.25
C LYS A 168 -9.89 -6.53 -7.41
N CYS A 169 -8.97 -7.27 -8.03
CA CYS A 169 -7.66 -6.78 -8.42
C CYS A 169 -7.77 -5.92 -9.68
N ASP A 170 -8.36 -4.74 -9.55
CA ASP A 170 -8.12 -3.70 -10.54
C ASP A 170 -6.74 -3.10 -10.21
N ASN A 171 -5.81 -3.11 -11.17
CA ASN A 171 -4.47 -2.56 -10.98
C ASN A 171 -4.58 -1.13 -10.41
N ASN A 172 -3.85 -0.84 -9.33
CA ASN A 172 -3.79 0.46 -8.68
C ASN A 172 -5.05 0.88 -7.89
N ALA A 173 -6.03 0.01 -7.63
CA ALA A 173 -7.24 0.37 -6.89
C ALA A 173 -6.99 0.81 -5.43
N LEU A 174 -6.01 0.22 -4.75
CA LEU A 174 -5.67 0.60 -3.37
C LEU A 174 -4.80 1.87 -3.36
N PHE A 175 -3.93 2.00 -4.34
CA PHE A 175 -2.89 3.04 -4.40
C PHE A 175 -3.25 4.25 -5.27
N ASP A 176 -4.42 4.28 -5.91
CA ASP A 176 -4.90 5.44 -6.64
C ASP A 176 -5.10 6.67 -5.72
N LYS A 177 -5.18 7.86 -6.32
CA LYS A 177 -5.48 9.11 -5.61
C LYS A 177 -6.81 9.04 -4.85
N GLN A 178 -7.77 8.26 -5.34
CA GLN A 178 -9.03 7.97 -4.65
C GLN A 178 -9.05 6.59 -3.96
N GLY A 179 -7.91 5.91 -3.93
CA GLY A 179 -7.71 4.61 -3.30
C GLY A 179 -7.75 4.68 -1.77
N SER A 180 -7.73 3.51 -1.14
CA SER A 180 -7.82 3.37 0.32
C SER A 180 -6.65 4.02 1.05
N PHE A 181 -5.43 3.92 0.52
CA PHE A 181 -4.26 4.51 1.19
C PHE A 181 -4.34 6.04 1.22
N SER A 182 -4.61 6.66 0.06
CA SER A 182 -4.78 8.11 -0.07
C SER A 182 -5.92 8.64 0.80
N LYS A 183 -7.07 7.95 0.84
CA LYS A 183 -8.24 8.35 1.65
C LYS A 183 -7.98 8.35 3.16
N TYR A 184 -7.12 7.47 3.64
CA TYR A 184 -6.78 7.38 5.07
C TYR A 184 -5.52 8.16 5.42
N GLY A 185 -4.91 8.89 4.47
CA GLY A 185 -3.78 9.79 4.72
C GLY A 185 -2.42 9.09 4.82
N PHE A 186 -2.29 7.87 4.30
CA PHE A 186 -0.99 7.21 4.23
C PHE A 186 -0.14 7.79 3.10
N GLU A 187 1.16 7.93 3.35
CA GLU A 187 2.11 8.48 2.38
C GLU A 187 3.04 7.40 1.85
N GLN A 188 3.20 7.34 0.53
CA GLN A 188 4.17 6.45 -0.10
C GLN A 188 5.59 6.94 0.17
N VAL A 189 6.47 6.05 0.62
CA VAL A 189 7.91 6.28 0.73
C VAL A 189 8.60 5.53 -0.41
N TYR A 190 9.42 6.22 -1.19
CA TYR A 190 10.11 5.59 -2.31
C TYR A 190 11.40 4.93 -1.85
N LYS A 191 11.60 3.65 -2.20
CA LYS A 191 12.79 2.89 -1.79
C LYS A 191 14.09 3.62 -2.14
N GLY A 192 14.17 4.18 -3.34
CA GLY A 192 15.36 4.88 -3.84
C GLY A 192 15.61 6.25 -3.19
N ALA A 193 14.60 6.84 -2.54
CA ALA A 193 14.75 8.13 -1.85
C ALA A 193 15.30 7.97 -0.43
N ASN A 194 15.26 6.76 0.14
CA ASN A 194 15.71 6.47 1.49
C ASN A 194 16.88 5.47 1.48
N PRO A 195 18.12 5.91 1.82
CA PRO A 195 19.30 5.04 1.82
C PRO A 195 19.20 3.83 2.77
N VAL A 196 18.41 3.94 3.85
CA VAL A 196 18.19 2.85 4.81
C VAL A 196 17.28 1.79 4.18
N LEU A 197 16.17 2.20 3.57
CA LEU A 197 15.23 1.28 2.90
C LEU A 197 15.85 0.64 1.66
N SER A 198 16.69 1.36 0.93
CA SER A 198 17.42 0.84 -0.24
C SER A 198 18.33 -0.35 0.10
N ARG A 199 18.85 -0.42 1.33
CA ARG A 199 19.76 -1.49 1.79
C ARG A 199 19.06 -2.57 2.61
N ASN A 200 17.78 -2.38 2.91
CA ASN A 200 17.02 -3.31 3.74
C ASN A 200 16.61 -4.55 2.92
N PRO A 201 16.99 -5.79 3.32
CA PRO A 201 16.59 -7.01 2.62
C PRO A 201 15.08 -7.19 2.51
N THR A 202 14.31 -6.73 3.49
CA THR A 202 12.84 -6.77 3.46
C THR A 202 12.26 -5.92 2.32
N CYS A 203 13.02 -4.96 1.78
CA CYS A 203 12.59 -4.13 0.66
C CYS A 203 13.01 -4.68 -0.72
N GLU A 204 13.57 -5.89 -0.82
CA GLU A 204 14.07 -6.44 -2.09
C GLU A 204 13.00 -6.48 -3.19
N ASN A 205 11.80 -6.94 -2.86
CA ASN A 205 10.67 -7.06 -3.79
C ASN A 205 9.86 -5.76 -4.00
N VAL A 206 10.29 -4.64 -3.44
CA VAL A 206 9.62 -3.34 -3.62
C VAL A 206 9.99 -2.77 -4.99
N ASP A 207 8.97 -2.57 -5.84
CA ASP A 207 9.09 -2.04 -7.21
C ASP A 207 8.49 -0.63 -7.36
N ASP A 208 8.03 -0.03 -6.26
CA ASP A 208 7.33 1.27 -6.19
C ASP A 208 6.05 1.36 -7.06
N ASN A 209 5.57 0.23 -7.59
CA ASN A 209 4.40 0.14 -8.46
C ASN A 209 3.35 -0.82 -7.87
N THR A 210 3.66 -2.11 -7.81
CA THR A 210 2.80 -3.16 -7.27
C THR A 210 3.07 -3.43 -5.79
N VAL A 211 4.33 -3.32 -5.38
CA VAL A 211 4.77 -3.42 -3.98
C VAL A 211 5.34 -2.07 -3.59
N ARG A 212 4.67 -1.39 -2.65
CA ARG A 212 5.02 -0.02 -2.22
C ARG A 212 5.25 0.04 -0.72
N ILE A 213 6.09 0.98 -0.31
CA ILE A 213 6.35 1.28 1.11
C ILE A 213 5.47 2.47 1.50
N PHE A 214 4.87 2.39 2.68
CA PHE A 214 4.06 3.45 3.25
C PHE A 214 4.54 3.82 4.66
N THR A 215 4.23 5.06 5.03
CA THR A 215 4.28 5.57 6.40
C THR A 215 2.92 6.17 6.76
N ASP A 216 2.63 6.25 8.06
CA ASP A 216 1.45 6.95 8.58
C ASP A 216 1.89 8.26 9.27
N PRO A 217 1.75 9.42 8.60
CA PRO A 217 2.11 10.72 9.18
C PRO A 217 1.33 11.07 10.46
N LEU A 218 0.18 10.41 10.67
CA LEU A 218 -0.65 10.60 11.87
C LEU A 218 -0.18 9.76 13.05
N HIS A 219 0.85 8.93 12.89
CA HIS A 219 1.42 8.06 13.92
C HIS A 219 0.38 7.17 14.63
N ARG A 220 -0.67 6.75 13.89
CA ARG A 220 -1.66 5.78 14.37
C ARG A 220 -1.13 4.36 14.29
N PHE A 221 -0.22 4.15 13.34
CA PHE A 221 0.47 2.89 13.07
C PHE A 221 1.90 2.96 13.58
N ASP A 222 2.22 2.06 14.50
CA ASP A 222 3.56 1.82 15.01
C ASP A 222 3.68 0.31 15.24
N ARG A 223 4.82 -0.27 14.88
CA ARG A 223 5.04 -1.71 14.99
C ARG A 223 4.90 -2.19 16.42
N ASP A 224 5.40 -1.43 17.39
CA ASP A 224 5.61 -1.83 18.77
C ASP A 224 4.63 -1.18 19.75
N ASN A 225 3.96 -0.11 19.32
CA ASN A 225 2.91 0.54 20.08
C ASN A 225 1.50 0.15 19.60
N SER A 226 0.51 0.28 20.49
CA SER A 226 -0.89 0.03 20.17
C SER A 226 -1.45 1.07 19.19
N PHE A 227 -2.38 0.65 18.35
CA PHE A 227 -3.11 1.53 17.43
C PHE A 227 -3.71 2.75 18.15
N ASN A 228 -3.35 3.95 17.70
CA ASN A 228 -3.88 5.20 18.25
C ASN A 228 -4.88 5.82 17.27
N ARG A 229 -6.18 5.71 17.55
CA ARG A 229 -7.19 6.27 16.66
C ARG A 229 -7.28 7.79 16.84
N VAL A 230 -6.85 8.53 15.82
CA VAL A 230 -7.09 9.97 15.69
C VAL A 230 -8.36 10.17 14.87
N GLU A 231 -9.34 10.88 15.42
CA GLU A 231 -10.54 11.29 14.66
C GLU A 231 -10.12 12.38 13.65
N LEU A 232 -10.37 12.12 12.36
CA LEU A 232 -10.14 13.06 11.25
C LEU A 232 -11.31 14.01 11.05
#